data_AF-X0V5W5-F1
#
_entry.id   AF-X0V5W5-F1
#
_cell.length_a   1.000
_cell.length_b   1.000
_cell.length_c   1.000
_cell.angle_alpha   90.00
_cell.angle_beta   90.00
_cell.angle_gamma   90.00
#
_symmetry.space_group_name_H-M   'P 1'
#
loop_
_entity.id
_entity.type
_entity.pdbx_description
1 polymer ?
#
loop_
_entity_poly.entity_id
_entity_poly.type
_entity_poly.pdbx_seq_one_letter_code
_entity_poly.pdbx_strand_id
1 'polypeptide(L)'
;DSIYDPRNVFPILRIGIISTMPTEGYSFNERLRKLYSLPEKIDGFLIDAHVFPGSSGSLVILKPQIATVTSQGTIFDRTKKNPYLLGIISGSLPIFDTVLESGQRMGIGIVYSADAIKETIEYFYERNKTLTN
;
A
#
# COMPACT_ATOMS: atom_id res chain seq x y z
N ASP A 1 -12.78 -14.63 7.96
CA ASP A 1 -13.25 -14.80 6.58
C ASP A 1 -12.41 -13.97 5.61
N SER A 2 -11.87 -14.62 4.58
CA SER A 2 -11.08 -13.99 3.51
C SER A 2 -11.70 -14.40 2.18
N ILE A 3 -11.63 -13.51 1.18
CA ILE A 3 -12.09 -13.83 -0.17
C ILE A 3 -10.98 -14.60 -0.86
N TYR A 4 -11.14 -15.92 -1.00
CA TYR A 4 -10.26 -16.78 -1.78
C TYR A 4 -11.06 -17.88 -2.46
N ASP A 5 -10.60 -18.37 -3.61
CA ASP A 5 -11.17 -19.55 -4.25
C ASP A 5 -10.23 -20.74 -3.99
N PRO A 6 -10.67 -21.78 -3.27
CA PRO A 6 -9.82 -22.91 -2.92
C PRO A 6 -9.32 -23.72 -4.14
N ARG A 7 -9.93 -23.55 -5.31
CA ARG A 7 -9.52 -24.19 -6.57
C ARG A 7 -8.64 -23.29 -7.43
N ASN A 8 -8.52 -22.01 -7.07
CA ASN A 8 -7.80 -21.02 -7.83
C ASN A 8 -6.61 -20.49 -7.02
N VAL A 9 -5.41 -20.85 -7.45
CA VAL A 9 -4.15 -20.41 -6.84
C VAL A 9 -3.72 -19.01 -7.31
N PHE A 10 -4.45 -18.38 -8.24
CA PHE A 10 -4.12 -17.05 -8.74
C PHE A 10 -4.54 -15.95 -7.75
N PRO A 11 -3.71 -14.91 -7.57
CA PRO A 11 -4.03 -13.82 -6.67
C PRO A 11 -5.21 -12.99 -7.20
N ILE A 12 -6.05 -12.50 -6.28
CA ILE A 12 -7.09 -11.54 -6.62
C ILE A 12 -6.44 -10.19 -6.88
N LEU A 13 -6.45 -9.76 -8.14
CA LEU A 13 -5.93 -8.46 -8.56
C LEU A 13 -6.98 -7.37 -8.32
N ARG A 14 -6.54 -6.26 -7.74
CA ARG A 14 -7.35 -5.06 -7.51
C ARG A 14 -6.60 -3.84 -8.01
N ILE A 15 -7.38 -2.84 -8.43
CA ILE A 15 -6.86 -1.55 -8.88
C ILE A 15 -7.34 -0.51 -7.87
N GLY A 16 -6.45 0.42 -7.55
CA GLY A 16 -6.75 1.58 -6.71
C GLY A 16 -5.97 2.79 -7.18
N ILE A 17 -6.18 3.91 -6.49
CA ILE A 17 -5.51 5.17 -6.74
C ILE A 17 -4.56 5.45 -5.57
N ILE A 18 -3.38 5.99 -5.85
CA ILE A 18 -2.49 6.48 -4.81
C ILE A 18 -3.11 7.75 -4.22
N SER A 19 -3.45 7.73 -2.94
CA SER A 19 -4.13 8.86 -2.26
C SER A 19 -3.16 9.88 -1.69
N THR A 20 -1.94 9.47 -1.35
CA THR A 20 -0.92 10.35 -0.75
C THR A 20 0.45 10.10 -1.39
N MET A 21 1.37 11.05 -1.25
CA MET A 21 2.69 10.96 -1.87
C MET A 21 3.47 9.72 -1.36
N PRO A 22 3.85 8.75 -2.22
CA PRO A 22 4.54 7.53 -1.79
C PRO A 22 5.91 7.74 -1.13
N THR A 23 6.56 8.87 -1.44
CA THR A 23 7.95 9.16 -1.07
C THR A 23 8.12 9.95 0.22
N GLU A 24 7.04 10.48 0.81
CA GLU A 24 7.13 11.40 1.96
C GLU A 24 6.77 10.75 3.31
N GLY A 25 6.20 9.55 3.27
CA GLY A 25 5.51 8.97 4.41
C GLY A 25 4.13 9.60 4.61
N TYR A 26 3.39 9.14 5.62
CA TYR A 26 2.10 9.72 5.97
C TYR A 26 1.99 9.91 7.48
N SER A 27 1.64 11.12 7.90
CA SER A 27 1.42 11.46 9.31
C SER A 27 -0.08 11.49 9.63
N PHE A 28 -0.48 10.70 10.62
CA PHE A 28 -1.87 10.66 11.08
C PHE A 28 -2.15 11.82 12.04
N ASN A 29 -3.32 12.44 11.91
CA ASN A 29 -3.75 13.45 12.86
C ASN A 29 -4.03 12.82 14.25
N GLU A 30 -4.00 13.65 15.30
CA GLU A 30 -4.16 13.19 16.69
C GLU A 30 -5.47 12.43 16.93
N ARG A 31 -6.56 12.86 16.30
CA ARG A 31 -7.88 12.23 16.44
C ARG A 31 -7.88 10.80 15.91
N LEU A 32 -7.35 10.56 14.71
CA LEU A 32 -7.28 9.23 14.09
C LEU A 32 -6.34 8.31 14.87
N ARG A 33 -5.21 8.85 15.35
CA ARG A 33 -4.27 8.13 16.22
C ARG A 33 -4.97 7.60 17.47
N LYS A 34 -5.70 8.47 18.19
CA LYS A 34 -6.43 8.09 19.41
C LYS A 34 -7.57 7.11 19.13
N LEU A 35 -8.33 7.34 18.07
CA LEU A 35 -9.52 6.53 17.77
C LEU A 35 -9.18 5.11 17.30
N TYR A 36 -8.08 4.95 16.55
CA TYR A 36 -7.74 3.69 15.88
C TYR A 36 -6.40 3.09 16.32
N SER A 37 -5.78 3.64 17.37
CA SER A 37 -4.45 3.22 17.85
C SER A 37 -3.39 3.23 16.73
N LEU A 38 -3.47 4.22 15.84
CA LEU A 38 -2.54 4.37 14.72
C LEU A 38 -1.23 5.03 15.18
N PRO A 39 -0.09 4.70 14.55
CA PRO A 39 1.16 5.37 14.80
C PRO A 39 1.09 6.86 14.41
N GLU A 40 2.05 7.65 14.89
CA GLU A 40 2.16 9.06 14.50
C GLU A 40 2.39 9.24 13.01
N LYS A 41 3.33 8.45 12.48
CA LYS A 41 3.76 8.45 11.10
C LYS A 41 3.96 7.01 10.64
N ILE A 42 3.71 6.78 9.36
CA ILE A 42 4.15 5.58 8.66
C ILE A 42 5.17 5.96 7.58
N ASP A 43 6.16 5.10 7.39
CA ASP A 43 7.08 5.15 6.26
C ASP A 43 6.42 4.45 5.06
N GLY A 44 5.45 5.16 4.50
CA GLY A 44 4.47 4.57 3.59
C GLY A 44 3.46 5.59 3.10
N PHE A 45 2.40 5.10 2.48
CA PHE A 45 1.38 5.96 1.88
C PHE A 45 0.00 5.32 1.95
N LEU A 46 -1.00 6.13 1.67
CA LEU A 46 -2.39 5.70 1.59
C LEU A 46 -2.79 5.46 0.14
N ILE A 47 -3.66 4.47 -0.05
CA ILE A 47 -4.29 4.18 -1.34
C ILE A 47 -5.81 4.20 -1.19
N ASP A 48 -6.50 4.65 -2.21
CA ASP A 48 -7.94 4.51 -2.38
C ASP A 48 -8.16 3.20 -3.14
N ALA A 49 -8.38 2.15 -2.37
CA ALA A 49 -8.60 0.80 -2.84
C ALA A 49 -9.43 0.02 -1.82
N HIS A 50 -10.34 -0.82 -2.30
CA HIS A 50 -11.06 -1.74 -1.43
C HIS A 50 -10.13 -2.78 -0.80
N VAL A 51 -9.65 -2.49 0.41
CA VAL A 51 -8.81 -3.36 1.23
C VAL A 51 -9.67 -4.13 2.22
N PHE A 52 -9.68 -5.46 2.08
CA PHE A 52 -10.51 -6.38 2.86
C PHE A 52 -9.63 -7.23 3.79
N PRO A 53 -10.19 -7.89 4.82
CA PRO A 53 -9.48 -8.93 5.54
C PRO A 53 -8.90 -9.97 4.57
N GLY A 54 -7.61 -10.31 4.74
CA GLY A 54 -6.85 -11.13 3.80
C GLY A 54 -6.07 -10.35 2.73
N SER A 55 -6.25 -9.03 2.61
CA SER A 55 -5.40 -8.18 1.77
C SER A 55 -4.02 -7.87 2.37
N SER A 56 -3.83 -8.07 3.67
CA SER A 56 -2.55 -7.79 4.33
C SER A 56 -1.44 -8.63 3.68
N GLY A 57 -0.29 -8.02 3.43
CA GLY A 57 0.81 -8.67 2.70
C GLY A 57 0.69 -8.62 1.19
N SER A 58 -0.41 -8.10 0.62
CA SER A 58 -0.53 -7.95 -0.84
C SER A 58 0.42 -6.89 -1.38
N LEU A 59 1.01 -7.17 -2.55
CA LEU A 59 1.90 -6.25 -3.26
C LEU A 59 1.10 -5.11 -3.90
N VAL A 60 1.64 -3.89 -3.81
CA VAL A 60 1.12 -2.71 -4.52
C VAL A 60 2.05 -2.43 -5.68
N ILE A 61 1.55 -2.60 -6.91
CA ILE A 61 2.35 -2.48 -8.13
C ILE A 61 1.85 -1.28 -8.94
N LEU A 62 2.77 -0.43 -9.41
CA LEU A 62 2.44 0.65 -10.32
C LEU A 62 1.91 0.06 -11.63
N LYS A 63 0.67 0.42 -11.98
CA LYS A 63 0.04 -0.02 -13.22
C LYS A 63 0.90 0.43 -14.42
N PRO A 64 1.39 -0.49 -15.27
CA PRO A 64 2.13 -0.11 -16.46
C PRO A 64 1.26 0.74 -17.39
N GLN A 65 1.76 1.90 -17.79
CA GLN A 65 1.11 2.78 -18.76
C GLN A 65 1.86 2.71 -20.09
N ILE A 66 1.14 2.29 -21.13
CA ILE A 66 1.67 2.15 -22.49
C ILE A 66 1.79 3.52 -23.18
N ALA A 67 1.12 4.55 -22.64
CA ALA A 67 1.11 5.91 -23.17
C ALA A 67 1.44 6.91 -22.06
N THR A 68 2.40 7.80 -22.31
CA THR A 68 2.68 8.98 -21.47
C THR A 68 2.26 10.22 -22.25
N VAL A 69 1.38 11.03 -21.68
CA VAL A 69 1.01 12.33 -22.27
C VAL A 69 2.07 13.35 -21.85
N THR A 70 2.74 13.93 -22.82
CA THR A 70 3.72 15.00 -22.61
C THR A 70 3.21 16.31 -23.23
N SER A 71 3.84 17.43 -22.90
CA SER A 71 3.55 18.75 -23.49
C SER A 71 3.73 18.80 -25.02
N GLN A 72 4.36 17.78 -25.61
CA GLN A 72 4.63 17.65 -27.04
C GLN A 72 3.76 16.59 -27.73
N GLY A 73 2.82 15.96 -27.01
CA GLY A 73 1.92 14.92 -27.52
C GLY A 73 1.94 13.63 -26.70
N THR A 74 1.16 12.64 -27.13
CA THR A 74 1.08 11.32 -26.49
C THR A 74 2.17 10.40 -27.03
N ILE A 75 3.15 10.06 -26.20
CA ILE A 75 4.21 9.11 -26.54
C ILE A 75 3.74 7.71 -26.13
N PHE A 76 3.60 6.81 -27.11
CA PHE A 76 3.31 5.40 -26.88
C PHE A 76 4.62 4.64 -26.71
N ASP A 77 4.97 4.34 -25.46
CA ASP A 77 6.15 3.56 -25.12
C ASP A 77 5.74 2.10 -24.86
N ARG A 78 5.82 1.28 -25.92
CA ARG A 78 5.55 -0.17 -25.84
C ARG A 78 6.62 -0.95 -25.05
N THR A 79 7.72 -0.28 -24.67
CA THR A 79 8.87 -0.81 -23.95
C THR A 79 8.81 -0.58 -22.44
N LYS A 80 7.97 0.34 -21.94
CA LYS A 80 7.67 0.49 -20.49
C LYS A 80 6.78 -0.66 -19.97
N LYS A 81 7.37 -1.85 -19.88
CA LYS A 81 6.70 -3.06 -19.37
C LYS A 81 7.07 -3.46 -17.95
N ASN A 82 8.09 -2.83 -17.35
CA ASN A 82 8.56 -3.26 -16.04
C ASN A 82 7.57 -2.83 -14.95
N PRO A 83 6.95 -3.79 -14.22
CA PRO A 83 6.13 -3.45 -13.07
C PRO A 83 7.04 -2.94 -11.94
N TYR A 84 6.67 -1.80 -11.36
CA TYR A 84 7.37 -1.27 -10.18
C TYR A 84 6.61 -1.64 -8.92
N LEU A 85 7.28 -2.31 -7.99
CA LEU A 85 6.73 -2.54 -6.65
C LEU A 85 6.82 -1.24 -5.85
N LEU A 86 5.67 -0.73 -5.42
CA LEU A 86 5.57 0.48 -4.61
C LEU A 86 5.56 0.19 -3.11
N GLY A 87 5.10 -1.00 -2.71
CA GLY A 87 5.01 -1.35 -1.30
C GLY A 87 4.14 -2.57 -1.02
N ILE A 88 3.85 -2.78 0.26
CA ILE A 88 3.04 -3.88 0.77
C ILE A 88 1.88 -3.32 1.59
N ILE A 89 0.66 -3.82 1.34
CA ILE A 89 -0.53 -3.45 2.12
C ILE A 89 -0.36 -3.97 3.55
N SER A 90 -0.38 -3.06 4.52
CA SER A 90 -0.34 -3.40 5.95
C SER A 90 -1.75 -3.49 6.54
N GLY A 91 -2.65 -2.60 6.12
CA GLY A 91 -3.99 -2.52 6.68
C GLY A 91 -4.92 -1.59 5.91
N SER A 92 -6.03 -1.22 6.55
CA SER A 92 -7.02 -0.30 6.01
C SER A 92 -7.54 0.60 7.13
N LEU A 93 -7.86 1.85 6.83
CA LEU A 93 -8.50 2.74 7.79
C LEU A 93 -9.98 2.34 7.95
N PRO A 94 -10.40 1.91 9.16
CA PRO A 94 -11.81 1.74 9.45
C PRO A 94 -12.44 3.11 9.69
N ILE A 95 -13.69 3.30 9.26
CA ILE A 95 -14.52 4.41 9.72
C ILE A 95 -15.74 3.84 10.41
N PHE A 96 -16.05 4.38 11.57
CA PHE A 96 -17.34 4.11 12.20
C PHE A 96 -18.29 5.19 11.72
N ASP A 97 -19.28 4.79 10.93
CA ASP A 97 -20.39 5.66 10.62
C ASP A 97 -21.27 5.72 11.87
N THR A 98 -21.20 6.86 12.56
CA THR A 98 -21.97 7.12 13.78
C THR A 98 -23.47 7.28 13.51
N VAL A 99 -23.88 7.53 12.26
CA VAL A 99 -25.28 7.67 11.86
C VAL A 99 -25.92 6.32 11.59
N LEU A 100 -25.16 5.38 11.02
CA LEU A 100 -25.64 4.04 10.67
C LEU A 100 -25.28 2.96 11.70
N GLU A 101 -24.62 3.32 12.80
CA GLU A 101 -24.08 2.40 13.82
C GLU A 101 -23.30 1.21 13.21
N SER A 102 -22.67 1.44 12.06
CA SER A 102 -22.00 0.39 11.29
C SER A 102 -20.55 0.77 11.02
N GLY A 103 -19.66 -0.20 11.20
CA GLY A 103 -18.24 -0.06 10.84
C GLY A 103 -18.08 -0.23 9.34
N GLN A 104 -18.01 0.87 8.60
CA GLN A 104 -17.71 0.83 7.17
C GLN A 104 -16.22 1.10 6.93
N ARG A 105 -15.59 0.30 6.07
CA ARG A 105 -14.22 0.60 5.63
C ARG A 105 -14.29 1.64 4.53
N MET A 106 -13.56 2.73 4.69
CA MET A 106 -13.62 3.88 3.78
C MET A 106 -13.01 3.63 2.39
N GLY A 107 -12.63 2.38 2.10
CA GLY A 107 -11.83 2.07 0.92
C GLY A 107 -10.41 2.65 0.98
N ILE A 108 -9.90 3.04 2.16
CA ILE A 108 -8.53 3.56 2.29
C ILE A 108 -7.61 2.46 2.83
N GLY A 109 -6.64 2.06 2.01
CA GLY A 109 -5.56 1.14 2.35
C GLY A 109 -4.33 1.86 2.88
N ILE A 110 -3.64 1.22 3.81
CA ILE A 110 -2.34 1.64 4.34
C ILE A 110 -1.26 0.75 3.72
N VAL A 111 -0.21 1.37 3.18
CA VAL A 111 0.87 0.69 2.46
C VAL A 111 2.21 1.09 3.07
N TYR A 112 3.06 0.13 3.44
CA TYR A 112 4.47 0.41 3.73
C TYR A 112 5.24 0.51 2.42
N SER A 113 6.07 1.54 2.27
CA SER A 113 6.78 1.78 1.02
C SER A 113 7.83 0.70 0.77
N ALA A 114 8.14 0.47 -0.51
CA ALA A 114 9.21 -0.42 -0.90
C ALA A 114 10.57 0.00 -0.29
N ASP A 115 10.79 1.30 -0.14
CA ASP A 115 11.98 1.85 0.51
C ASP A 115 12.05 1.46 1.99
N ALA A 116 10.96 1.64 2.74
CA ALA A 116 10.90 1.24 4.16
C ALA A 116 11.13 -0.26 4.34
N ILE A 117 10.58 -1.08 3.43
CA ILE A 117 10.80 -2.54 3.44
C ILE A 117 12.28 -2.85 3.18
N LYS A 118 12.88 -2.21 2.18
CA LYS A 118 14.29 -2.40 1.83
C LYS A 118 15.21 -2.00 2.99
N GLU A 119 15.01 -0.83 3.56
CA GLU A 119 15.77 -0.34 4.72
C GLU A 119 15.66 -1.30 5.91
N THR A 120 14.46 -1.85 6.15
CA THR A 120 14.25 -2.85 7.20
C THR A 120 15.07 -4.12 6.93
N ILE A 121 15.03 -4.64 5.70
CA ILE A 121 15.81 -5.83 5.32
C ILE A 121 17.31 -5.60 5.49
N GLU A 122 17.80 -4.46 4.98
CA GLU A 122 19.22 -4.08 5.06
C GLU A 122 19.67 -3.93 6.52
N TYR A 123 18.86 -3.28 7.36
CA TYR A 123 19.13 -3.13 8.79
C TYR A 123 19.32 -4.49 9.48
N PHE A 124 18.43 -5.46 9.25
CA PHE A 124 18.54 -6.78 9.85
C PHE A 124 19.72 -7.58 9.28
N TYR A 125 20.03 -7.42 8.00
CA TYR A 125 21.16 -8.08 7.37
C TYR A 125 22.50 -7.64 7.99
N GLU A 126 22.72 -6.33 8.11
CA GLU A 126 23.95 -5.79 8.71
C GLU A 126 24.06 -6.11 10.21
N ARG A 127 22.95 -6.05 10.94
CA ARG A 127 22.90 -6.47 12.35
C ARG A 127 23.35 -7.93 12.52
N ASN A 128 22.84 -8.83 11.68
CA ASN A 128 23.16 -10.25 11.77
C ASN A 128 24.62 -10.56 11.41
N LYS A 129 25.19 -9.81 10.45
CA LYS A 129 26.60 -9.87 10.10
C LYS A 129 27.52 -9.41 11.24
N THR A 130 27.06 -8.45 12.05
CA THR A 130 27.79 -7.97 13.23
C THR A 130 27.74 -8.96 14.40
N LEU A 131 26.70 -9.77 14.51
CA LEU A 131 26.53 -10.76 15.59
C LEU A 131 27.23 -12.10 15.33
N THR A 132 27.68 -12.35 14.09
CA THR A 132 28.40 -13.57 13.70
C THR A 132 29.92 -13.39 13.58
N ASN A 133 30.45 -12.19 13.86
CA ASN A 133 31.88 -11.90 14.01
C ASN A 133 32.22 -11.63 15.48
#